data_AF-A0A2G5UXV4-F1
#
_entry.id   AF-A0A2G5UXV4-F1
#
_cell.length_a   1.000
_cell.length_b   1.000
_cell.length_c   1.000
_cell.angle_alpha   90.00
_cell.angle_beta   90.00
_cell.angle_gamma   90.00
#
_symmetry.space_group_name_H-M   'P 1'
#
loop_
_entity.id
_entity.type
_entity.pdbx_description
1 polymer ?
#
loop_
_entity_poly.entity_id
_entity_poly.type
_entity_poly.pdbx_seq_one_letter_code
_entity_poly.pdbx_strand_id
1 'polypeptide(L)'
;MLIPYNNWHCGSEGISRNISYNVAKKDCPTLAAALNHCCAIHDDCYGRQDGQEKCDEEFCECNRMVTRLPTEEGYKCRAAMNDACGILRFVGMFAYGSSNYTDPTKPAGNEELVPQTVPSIDYDHLYTKCPHVNITLASCSLNFDLCTSVHSIDFCANDLCHCMMDAAESDKLHQHCLPAVAHSCRGILNYSSKVLAERKSAKIFMILALVVIALVSIGFGVYYMYSKSNNERNKTADEGKYLQIHTVESARSVNPLLTNVD
;
A
#
# COMPACT_ATOMS: atom_id res chain seq x y z
N MET A 1 -11.60 -5.04 -2.71
CA MET A 1 -11.22 -4.37 -3.97
C MET A 1 -11.55 -5.35 -5.09
N LEU A 2 -12.30 -4.94 -6.12
CA LEU A 2 -12.82 -5.89 -7.11
C LEU A 2 -11.89 -5.93 -8.34
N ILE A 3 -11.41 -7.12 -8.68
CA ILE A 3 -10.66 -7.38 -9.92
C ILE A 3 -11.61 -7.22 -11.11
N PRO A 4 -11.23 -6.49 -12.17
CA PRO A 4 -12.01 -6.44 -13.41
C PRO A 4 -12.20 -7.85 -14.02
N TYR A 5 -13.36 -8.12 -14.60
CA TYR A 5 -13.67 -9.46 -15.14
C TYR A 5 -12.68 -9.92 -16.22
N ASN A 6 -12.18 -9.01 -17.06
CA ASN A 6 -11.17 -9.31 -18.08
C ASN A 6 -9.82 -9.75 -17.48
N ASN A 7 -9.54 -9.38 -16.23
CA ASN A 7 -8.32 -9.76 -15.51
C ASN A 7 -8.52 -10.97 -14.59
N TRP A 8 -9.69 -11.63 -14.66
CA TRP A 8 -10.01 -12.81 -13.85
C TRP A 8 -9.60 -14.10 -14.55
N HIS A 9 -8.65 -14.88 -14.03
CA HIS A 9 -8.09 -16.08 -14.66
C HIS A 9 -8.78 -17.39 -14.25
N CYS A 10 -9.51 -17.42 -13.14
CA CYS A 10 -10.07 -18.70 -12.68
C CYS A 10 -11.16 -19.24 -13.62
N GLY A 11 -10.93 -20.42 -14.18
CA GLY A 11 -11.88 -21.17 -14.99
C GLY A 11 -11.76 -20.89 -16.48
N SER A 12 -12.14 -21.87 -17.31
CA SER A 12 -12.09 -21.75 -18.77
C SER A 12 -13.08 -20.71 -19.30
N GLU A 13 -12.87 -20.25 -20.53
CA GLU A 13 -13.70 -19.22 -21.18
C GLU A 13 -15.22 -19.49 -21.07
N GLY A 14 -16.01 -18.41 -21.03
CA GLY A 14 -17.47 -18.48 -20.97
C GLY A 14 -18.01 -18.72 -19.55
N ILE A 15 -18.71 -19.84 -19.36
CA ILE A 15 -19.57 -20.07 -18.19
C ILE A 15 -18.76 -20.31 -16.91
N SER A 16 -17.69 -21.12 -16.97
CA SER A 16 -16.86 -21.44 -15.80
C SER A 16 -16.20 -20.21 -15.21
N ARG A 17 -15.61 -19.35 -16.06
CA ARG A 17 -15.02 -18.07 -15.66
C ARG A 17 -16.04 -17.12 -15.03
N ASN A 18 -17.25 -17.07 -15.57
CA ASN A 18 -18.33 -16.26 -15.00
C ASN A 18 -18.78 -16.78 -13.62
N ILE A 19 -18.91 -18.10 -13.45
CA ILE A 19 -19.31 -18.69 -12.16
C ILE A 19 -18.24 -18.41 -11.11
N SER A 20 -16.97 -18.73 -11.40
CA SER A 20 -15.86 -18.55 -10.46
C SER A 20 -15.72 -17.07 -10.05
N TYR A 21 -15.85 -16.14 -10.99
CA TYR A 21 -15.80 -14.70 -10.72
C TYR A 21 -16.91 -14.26 -9.77
N ASN A 22 -18.15 -14.69 -10.03
CA ASN A 22 -19.29 -14.31 -9.20
C ASN A 22 -19.23 -14.92 -7.80
N VAL A 23 -18.75 -16.17 -7.69
CA VAL A 23 -18.48 -16.81 -6.38
C VAL A 23 -17.42 -16.04 -5.63
N ALA A 24 -16.26 -15.77 -6.24
CA ALA A 24 -15.19 -15.04 -5.59
C ALA A 24 -15.61 -13.63 -5.17
N LYS A 25 -16.33 -12.91 -6.03
CA LYS A 25 -16.87 -11.57 -5.74
C LYS A 25 -17.82 -11.56 -4.54
N LYS A 26 -18.65 -12.60 -4.41
CA LYS A 26 -19.69 -12.67 -3.38
C LYS A 26 -19.16 -13.23 -2.05
N ASP A 27 -18.45 -14.33 -2.13
CA ASP A 27 -18.10 -15.15 -0.97
C ASP A 27 -16.64 -14.95 -0.53
N CYS A 28 -15.79 -14.39 -1.40
CA CYS A 28 -14.33 -14.23 -1.20
C CYS A 28 -13.77 -12.83 -1.58
N PRO A 29 -14.45 -11.71 -1.28
CA PRO A 29 -14.07 -10.41 -1.82
C PRO A 29 -12.67 -9.91 -1.41
N THR A 30 -12.15 -10.33 -0.25
CA THR A 30 -10.80 -9.95 0.21
C THR A 30 -9.73 -10.93 -0.24
N LEU A 31 -10.11 -12.19 -0.53
CA LEU A 31 -9.20 -13.23 -1.02
C LEU A 31 -9.15 -13.35 -2.54
N ALA A 32 -10.08 -12.70 -3.26
CA ALA A 32 -10.24 -12.81 -4.71
C ALA A 32 -8.94 -12.62 -5.48
N ALA A 33 -8.11 -11.64 -5.11
CA ALA A 33 -6.84 -11.35 -5.78
C ALA A 33 -5.83 -12.50 -5.66
N ALA A 34 -5.70 -13.06 -4.46
CA ALA A 34 -4.81 -14.19 -4.21
C ALA A 34 -5.34 -15.48 -4.85
N LEU A 35 -6.65 -15.72 -4.83
CA LEU A 35 -7.27 -16.85 -5.53
C LEU A 35 -7.07 -16.76 -7.06
N ASN A 36 -7.28 -15.56 -7.61
CA ASN A 36 -7.05 -15.29 -9.02
C ASN A 36 -5.60 -15.54 -9.44
N HIS A 37 -4.66 -15.24 -8.54
CA HIS A 37 -3.25 -15.51 -8.75
C HIS A 37 -2.93 -17.00 -8.78
N CYS A 38 -3.54 -17.81 -7.90
CA CYS A 38 -3.42 -19.27 -7.98
C CYS A 38 -3.89 -19.81 -9.34
N CYS A 39 -4.95 -19.24 -9.91
CA CYS A 39 -5.44 -19.61 -11.24
C CYS A 39 -4.47 -19.22 -12.37
N ALA A 40 -3.85 -18.05 -12.28
CA ALA A 40 -2.84 -17.63 -13.25
C ALA A 40 -1.63 -18.58 -13.29
N ILE A 41 -1.14 -19.00 -12.11
CA ILE A 41 -0.06 -19.99 -11.98
C ILE A 41 -0.48 -21.34 -12.59
N HIS A 42 -1.72 -21.76 -12.35
CA HIS A 42 -2.28 -23.02 -12.86
C HIS A 42 -2.40 -23.02 -14.38
N ASP A 43 -2.91 -21.93 -14.97
CA ASP A 43 -3.05 -21.79 -16.42
C ASP A 43 -1.68 -21.82 -17.12
N ASP A 44 -0.67 -21.15 -16.55
CA ASP A 44 0.71 -21.20 -17.03
C ASP A 44 1.33 -22.61 -16.90
N CYS A 45 1.04 -23.33 -15.80
CA CYS A 45 1.47 -24.71 -15.60
C CYS A 45 0.84 -25.67 -16.64
N TYR A 46 -0.46 -25.49 -16.90
CA TYR A 46 -1.17 -26.18 -17.98
C TYR A 46 -0.56 -25.81 -19.34
N GLY A 47 -0.27 -24.54 -19.57
CA GLY A 47 0.34 -24.05 -20.80
C GLY A 47 1.69 -24.70 -21.12
N ARG A 48 2.56 -24.80 -20.11
CA ARG A 48 3.86 -25.46 -20.21
C ARG A 48 3.79 -26.99 -20.29
N GLN A 49 2.62 -27.58 -20.05
CA GLN A 49 2.43 -29.02 -20.00
C GLN A 49 3.30 -29.70 -18.91
N ASP A 50 3.37 -29.10 -17.72
CA ASP A 50 4.16 -29.60 -16.58
C ASP A 50 3.57 -30.88 -15.91
N GLY A 51 2.44 -31.37 -16.43
CA GLY A 51 1.69 -32.53 -15.93
C GLY A 51 0.40 -32.11 -15.22
N GLN A 52 -0.76 -32.62 -15.68
CA GLN A 52 -2.08 -32.23 -15.15
C GLN A 52 -2.18 -32.45 -13.63
N GLU A 53 -1.87 -33.65 -13.15
CA GLU A 53 -1.98 -33.99 -11.73
C GLU A 53 -1.13 -33.06 -10.84
N LYS A 54 0.10 -32.77 -11.29
CA LYS A 54 1.00 -31.86 -10.61
C LYS A 54 0.43 -30.44 -10.56
N CYS A 55 0.00 -29.91 -11.70
CA CYS A 55 -0.58 -28.56 -11.77
C CYS A 55 -1.84 -28.46 -10.89
N ASP A 56 -2.72 -29.47 -10.92
CA ASP A 56 -3.95 -29.50 -10.12
C ASP A 56 -3.63 -29.56 -8.61
N GLU A 57 -2.61 -30.33 -8.20
CA GLU A 57 -2.16 -30.40 -6.81
C GLU A 57 -1.58 -29.06 -6.33
N GLU A 58 -0.69 -28.44 -7.11
CA GLU A 58 -0.09 -27.13 -6.80
C GLU A 58 -1.17 -26.03 -6.72
N PHE A 59 -2.16 -26.06 -7.63
CA PHE A 59 -3.31 -25.17 -7.59
C PHE A 59 -4.12 -25.34 -6.31
N CYS A 60 -4.41 -26.58 -5.92
CA CYS A 60 -5.19 -26.87 -4.73
C CYS A 60 -4.46 -26.46 -3.45
N GLU A 61 -3.16 -26.69 -3.38
CA GLU A 61 -2.33 -26.22 -2.27
C GLU A 61 -2.28 -24.69 -2.20
N CYS A 62 -2.15 -24.00 -3.34
CA CYS A 62 -2.22 -22.54 -3.39
C CYS A 62 -3.54 -22.01 -2.80
N ASN A 63 -4.69 -22.55 -3.24
CA ASN A 63 -6.00 -22.16 -2.72
C ASN A 63 -6.16 -22.46 -1.23
N ARG A 64 -5.64 -23.60 -0.76
CA ARG A 64 -5.66 -23.97 0.66
C ARG A 64 -4.88 -22.98 1.50
N MET A 65 -3.73 -22.51 1.01
CA MET A 65 -2.91 -21.51 1.68
C MET A 65 -3.56 -20.12 1.72
N VAL A 66 -4.19 -19.69 0.62
CA VAL A 66 -4.93 -18.42 0.56
C VAL A 66 -6.11 -18.41 1.54
N THR A 67 -6.85 -19.52 1.62
CA THR A 67 -8.06 -19.64 2.44
C THR A 67 -7.79 -20.16 3.86
N ARG A 68 -6.52 -20.23 4.29
CA ARG A 68 -6.13 -20.87 5.57
C ARG A 68 -6.59 -20.13 6.82
N LEU A 69 -6.80 -18.81 6.72
CA LEU A 69 -7.14 -17.98 7.86
C LEU A 69 -8.49 -18.40 8.47
N PRO A 70 -8.62 -18.45 9.80
CA PRO A 70 -9.85 -18.86 10.49
C PRO A 70 -10.87 -17.71 10.55
N THR A 71 -11.22 -17.15 9.39
CA THR A 71 -12.25 -16.12 9.24
C THR A 71 -13.50 -16.72 8.61
N GLU A 72 -14.67 -16.11 8.81
CA GLU A 72 -15.92 -16.58 8.18
C GLU A 72 -15.79 -16.64 6.65
N GLU A 73 -15.18 -15.61 6.05
CA GLU A 73 -14.84 -15.58 4.63
C GLU A 73 -13.90 -16.74 4.25
N GLY A 74 -12.82 -16.93 5.02
CA GLY A 74 -11.87 -18.02 4.80
C GLY A 74 -12.54 -19.40 4.77
N TYR A 75 -13.49 -19.66 5.67
CA TYR A 75 -14.24 -20.92 5.68
C TYR A 75 -15.13 -21.10 4.45
N LYS A 76 -15.89 -20.08 4.05
CA LYS A 76 -16.76 -20.14 2.86
C LYS A 76 -15.94 -20.34 1.58
N CYS A 77 -14.85 -19.58 1.44
CA CYS A 77 -13.95 -19.70 0.31
C CYS A 77 -13.29 -21.07 0.24
N ARG A 78 -12.82 -21.59 1.37
CA ARG A 78 -12.18 -22.90 1.43
C ARG A 78 -13.11 -24.01 0.96
N ALA A 79 -14.38 -23.97 1.36
CA ALA A 79 -15.35 -24.95 0.90
C ALA A 79 -15.51 -24.90 -0.64
N ALA A 80 -15.73 -23.71 -1.20
CA ALA A 80 -15.86 -23.52 -2.65
C ALA A 80 -14.60 -23.96 -3.42
N MET A 81 -13.41 -23.66 -2.91
CA MET A 81 -12.15 -24.05 -3.56
C MET A 81 -11.87 -25.55 -3.46
N ASN A 82 -12.22 -26.19 -2.34
CA ASN A 82 -12.13 -27.64 -2.19
C ASN A 82 -13.04 -28.37 -3.20
N ASP A 83 -14.24 -27.86 -3.42
CA ASP A 83 -15.15 -28.41 -4.44
C ASP A 83 -14.56 -28.26 -5.85
N ALA A 84 -13.98 -27.10 -6.17
CA ALA A 84 -13.30 -26.87 -7.43
C ALA A 84 -12.13 -27.86 -7.64
N CYS A 85 -11.33 -28.11 -6.61
CA CYS A 85 -10.25 -29.10 -6.62
C CYS A 85 -10.72 -30.53 -6.93
N GLY A 86 -11.87 -30.93 -6.38
CA GLY A 86 -12.47 -32.24 -6.67
C GLY A 86 -12.91 -32.37 -8.13
N ILE A 87 -13.45 -31.30 -8.72
CA ILE A 87 -13.97 -31.27 -10.09
C ILE A 87 -12.84 -31.20 -11.13
N LEU A 88 -11.76 -30.48 -10.84
CA LEU A 88 -10.63 -30.29 -11.77
C LEU A 88 -9.97 -31.60 -12.17
N ARG A 89 -9.91 -32.61 -11.30
CA ARG A 89 -9.35 -33.92 -11.67
C ARG A 89 -10.07 -34.58 -12.86
N PHE A 90 -11.37 -34.29 -13.04
CA PHE A 90 -12.17 -34.83 -14.13
C PHE A 90 -12.29 -33.87 -15.31
N VAL A 91 -12.58 -32.59 -15.05
CA VAL A 91 -12.82 -31.58 -16.10
C VAL A 91 -11.51 -30.99 -16.64
N GLY A 92 -10.47 -30.96 -15.80
CA GLY A 92 -9.16 -30.41 -16.11
C GLY A 92 -8.42 -31.14 -17.22
N MET A 93 -8.76 -32.41 -17.50
CA MET A 93 -8.14 -33.18 -18.59
C MET A 93 -8.33 -32.49 -19.95
N PHE A 94 -9.53 -31.96 -20.21
CA PHE A 94 -9.83 -31.26 -21.46
C PHE A 94 -9.12 -29.91 -21.52
N ALA A 95 -9.17 -29.15 -20.41
CA ALA A 95 -8.51 -27.85 -20.31
C ALA A 95 -6.99 -27.99 -20.50
N TYR A 96 -6.38 -28.97 -19.82
CA TYR A 96 -4.95 -29.27 -19.91
C TYR A 96 -4.49 -29.55 -21.34
N GLY A 97 -5.21 -30.41 -22.08
CA GLY A 97 -4.90 -30.68 -23.49
C GLY A 97 -5.10 -29.47 -24.42
N SER A 98 -6.00 -28.56 -24.04
CA SER A 98 -6.29 -27.34 -24.80
C SER A 98 -5.33 -26.18 -24.52
N SER A 99 -4.55 -26.17 -23.44
CA SER A 99 -3.76 -24.99 -23.06
C SER A 99 -2.32 -24.96 -23.59
N ASN A 100 -1.83 -26.02 -24.25
CA ASN A 100 -0.42 -26.19 -24.62
C ASN A 100 0.19 -25.00 -25.41
N TYR A 101 1.17 -24.31 -24.82
CA TYR A 101 1.89 -23.17 -25.43
C TYR A 101 2.79 -23.54 -26.61
N THR A 102 3.13 -24.82 -26.76
CA THR A 102 3.88 -25.29 -27.94
C THR A 102 3.01 -25.45 -29.17
N ASP A 103 1.68 -25.35 -29.04
CA ASP A 103 0.74 -25.42 -30.14
C ASP A 103 0.54 -24.02 -30.76
N PRO A 104 1.08 -23.75 -31.96
CA PRO A 104 0.99 -22.43 -32.60
C PRO A 104 -0.44 -22.05 -33.01
N THR A 105 -1.38 -23.00 -32.99
CA THR A 105 -2.79 -22.74 -33.27
C THR A 105 -3.56 -22.20 -32.05
N LYS A 106 -2.91 -22.19 -30.89
CA LYS A 106 -3.50 -21.78 -29.61
C LYS A 106 -2.70 -20.60 -29.05
N PRO A 107 -3.02 -19.36 -29.45
CA PRO A 107 -2.37 -18.21 -28.85
C PRO A 107 -2.59 -18.22 -27.34
N ALA A 108 -1.57 -17.86 -26.56
CA ALA A 108 -1.72 -17.58 -25.15
C ALA A 108 -2.73 -16.42 -25.02
N GLY A 109 -3.97 -16.74 -24.70
CA GLY A 109 -5.12 -15.84 -24.83
C GLY A 109 -5.21 -14.72 -23.78
N ASN A 110 -4.08 -14.19 -23.31
CA ASN A 110 -4.06 -13.30 -22.17
C ASN A 110 -3.69 -11.86 -22.56
N GLU A 111 -4.44 -10.93 -21.98
CA GLU A 111 -4.18 -9.50 -22.05
C GLU A 111 -2.92 -9.21 -21.21
N GLU A 112 -1.87 -8.72 -21.84
CA GLU A 112 -0.64 -8.30 -21.15
C GLU A 112 -0.96 -7.12 -20.23
N LEU A 113 -0.65 -7.25 -18.94
CA LEU A 113 -0.94 -6.23 -17.92
C LEU A 113 0.35 -5.58 -17.43
N VAL A 114 0.53 -4.32 -17.80
CA VAL A 114 1.62 -3.48 -17.32
C VAL A 114 1.16 -2.72 -16.07
N PRO A 115 1.90 -2.74 -14.95
CA PRO A 115 1.57 -1.94 -13.78
C PRO A 115 1.52 -0.46 -14.13
N GLN A 116 0.44 0.21 -13.74
CA GLN A 116 0.24 1.62 -14.09
C GLN A 116 1.07 2.58 -13.22
N THR A 117 1.52 2.10 -12.06
CA THR A 117 2.06 2.93 -10.97
C THR A 117 3.59 2.93 -10.86
N VAL A 118 4.28 2.05 -11.61
CA VAL A 118 5.75 2.05 -11.75
C VAL A 118 6.11 2.78 -13.04
N PRO A 119 7.24 3.53 -13.12
CA PRO A 119 7.76 3.99 -14.41
C PRO A 119 7.78 2.84 -15.40
N SER A 120 7.49 3.14 -16.67
CA SER A 120 7.51 2.18 -17.79
C SER A 120 8.85 1.44 -17.80
N ILE A 121 8.84 0.30 -17.13
CA ILE A 121 9.77 -0.79 -17.37
C ILE A 121 9.30 -1.37 -18.70
N ASP A 122 10.26 -1.84 -19.50
CA ASP A 122 9.98 -2.48 -20.77
C ASP A 122 9.31 -3.85 -20.51
N TYR A 123 8.03 -3.82 -20.11
CA TYR A 123 7.21 -5.00 -19.85
C TYR A 123 7.00 -5.79 -21.15
N ASP A 124 6.94 -5.11 -22.29
CA ASP A 124 6.92 -5.74 -23.62
C ASP A 124 8.16 -6.62 -23.83
N HIS A 125 9.35 -6.11 -23.46
CA HIS A 125 10.57 -6.92 -23.46
C HIS A 125 10.50 -8.05 -22.44
N LEU A 126 9.92 -7.81 -21.26
CA LEU A 126 9.79 -8.84 -20.23
C LEU A 126 8.92 -10.02 -20.72
N TYR A 127 7.74 -9.76 -21.27
CA TYR A 127 6.84 -10.78 -21.79
C TYR A 127 7.47 -11.54 -22.95
N THR A 128 8.21 -10.84 -23.82
CA THR A 128 8.98 -11.49 -24.90
C THR A 128 10.04 -12.45 -24.37
N LYS A 129 10.62 -12.21 -23.19
CA LYS A 129 11.62 -13.08 -22.56
C LYS A 129 11.03 -14.19 -21.71
N CYS A 130 9.78 -14.06 -21.31
CA CYS A 130 9.07 -14.93 -20.39
C CYS A 130 7.70 -15.39 -20.96
N PRO A 131 7.65 -15.97 -22.17
CA PRO A 131 6.38 -16.23 -22.85
C PRO A 131 5.55 -17.33 -22.17
N HIS A 132 6.16 -18.18 -21.35
CA HIS A 132 5.50 -19.32 -20.70
C HIS A 132 5.03 -19.04 -19.26
N VAL A 133 5.18 -17.80 -18.80
CA VAL A 133 4.74 -17.33 -17.47
C VAL A 133 4.05 -15.97 -17.56
N ASN A 134 3.54 -15.63 -18.75
CA ASN A 134 2.99 -14.30 -19.02
C ASN A 134 1.72 -14.03 -18.18
N ILE A 135 0.91 -15.06 -17.92
CA ILE A 135 -0.31 -14.96 -17.11
C ILE A 135 0.05 -14.65 -15.66
N THR A 136 1.02 -15.38 -15.11
CA THR A 136 1.50 -15.20 -13.75
C THR A 136 2.13 -13.81 -13.59
N LEU A 137 2.95 -13.37 -14.56
CA LEU A 137 3.55 -12.03 -14.55
C LEU A 137 2.50 -10.90 -14.64
N ALA A 138 1.47 -11.07 -15.47
CA ALA A 138 0.32 -10.15 -15.53
C ALA A 138 -0.44 -10.11 -14.19
N SER A 139 -0.63 -11.27 -13.56
CA SER A 139 -1.26 -11.38 -12.24
C SER A 139 -0.43 -10.74 -11.12
N CYS A 140 0.90 -10.89 -11.16
CA CYS A 140 1.81 -10.17 -10.25
C CYS A 140 1.65 -8.65 -10.38
N SER A 141 1.59 -8.15 -11.62
CA SER A 141 1.39 -6.72 -11.93
C SER A 141 0.06 -6.21 -11.41
N LEU A 142 -1.02 -6.97 -11.61
CA LEU A 142 -2.33 -6.65 -11.05
C LEU A 142 -2.30 -6.60 -9.51
N ASN A 143 -1.71 -7.61 -8.86
CA ASN A 143 -1.61 -7.65 -7.39
C ASN A 143 -0.81 -6.47 -6.85
N PHE A 144 0.21 -6.01 -7.57
CA PHE A 144 0.96 -4.81 -7.23
C PHE A 144 0.09 -3.55 -7.32
N ASP A 145 -0.66 -3.35 -8.40
CA ASP A 145 -1.56 -2.20 -8.52
C ASP A 145 -2.67 -2.22 -7.44
N LEU A 146 -3.18 -3.40 -7.08
CA LEU A 146 -4.10 -3.54 -5.95
C LEU A 146 -3.42 -3.19 -4.62
N CYS A 147 -2.19 -3.66 -4.40
CA CYS A 147 -1.42 -3.37 -3.19
C CYS A 147 -1.15 -1.87 -3.04
N THR A 148 -0.71 -1.19 -4.11
CA THR A 148 -0.37 0.25 -4.08
C THR A 148 -1.57 1.16 -3.89
N SER A 149 -2.79 0.65 -4.06
CA SER A 149 -4.01 1.39 -3.72
C SER A 149 -4.25 1.52 -2.22
N VAL A 150 -3.65 0.64 -1.41
CA VAL A 150 -3.81 0.59 0.05
C VAL A 150 -2.50 0.88 0.78
N HIS A 151 -1.38 0.44 0.22
CA HIS A 151 -0.05 0.53 0.79
C HIS A 151 0.87 1.41 -0.06
N SER A 152 2.04 1.77 0.48
CA SER A 152 3.00 2.55 -0.28
C SER A 152 3.78 1.68 -1.28
N ILE A 153 4.25 2.31 -2.36
CA ILE A 153 4.98 1.64 -3.45
C ILE A 153 6.18 0.85 -2.94
N ASP A 154 6.90 1.35 -1.93
CA ASP A 154 8.05 0.66 -1.32
C ASP A 154 7.67 -0.65 -0.62
N PHE A 155 6.48 -0.71 -0.03
CA PHE A 155 5.96 -1.94 0.58
C PHE A 155 5.63 -2.97 -0.51
N CYS A 156 4.89 -2.56 -1.54
CA CYS A 156 4.42 -3.47 -2.59
C CYS A 156 5.52 -3.92 -3.56
N ALA A 157 6.58 -3.13 -3.72
CA ALA A 157 7.66 -3.41 -4.66
C ALA A 157 8.38 -4.73 -4.36
N ASN A 158 8.58 -5.05 -3.08
CA ASN A 158 9.23 -6.29 -2.68
C ASN A 158 8.37 -7.51 -3.04
N ASP A 159 7.07 -7.44 -2.77
CA ASP A 159 6.11 -8.51 -3.07
C ASP A 159 5.97 -8.74 -4.58
N LEU A 160 5.95 -7.66 -5.38
CA LEU A 160 6.00 -7.76 -6.85
C LEU A 160 7.26 -8.49 -7.31
N CYS A 161 8.42 -8.12 -6.79
CA CYS A 161 9.68 -8.76 -7.18
C CYS A 161 9.71 -10.25 -6.82
N HIS A 162 9.25 -10.62 -5.61
CA HIS A 162 9.13 -12.03 -5.23
C HIS A 162 8.20 -12.79 -6.17
N CYS A 163 7.00 -12.26 -6.43
CA CYS A 163 6.04 -12.87 -7.34
C CYS A 163 6.61 -13.10 -8.74
N MET A 164 7.29 -12.09 -9.31
CA MET A 164 7.88 -12.21 -10.65
C MET A 164 9.05 -13.19 -10.70
N MET A 165 9.88 -13.23 -9.64
CA MET A 165 11.02 -14.14 -9.56
C MET A 165 10.55 -15.60 -9.46
N ASP A 166 9.56 -15.87 -8.60
CA ASP A 166 8.94 -17.19 -8.48
C ASP A 166 8.32 -17.64 -9.82
N ALA A 167 7.66 -16.71 -10.53
CA ALA A 167 7.15 -16.97 -11.88
C ALA A 167 8.29 -17.34 -12.84
N ALA A 168 9.36 -16.54 -12.92
CA ALA A 168 10.48 -16.81 -13.82
C ALA A 168 11.22 -18.11 -13.53
N GLU A 169 11.32 -18.52 -12.26
CA GLU A 169 11.91 -19.81 -11.89
C GLU A 169 11.10 -21.01 -12.40
N SER A 170 9.78 -20.82 -12.62
CA SER A 170 8.92 -21.85 -13.21
C SER A 170 9.11 -21.99 -14.74
N ASP A 171 9.61 -20.96 -15.43
CA ASP A 171 9.94 -21.01 -16.86
C ASP A 171 11.32 -21.65 -17.10
N LYS A 172 11.39 -22.97 -16.94
CA LYS A 172 12.63 -23.74 -17.13
C LYS A 172 13.13 -23.77 -18.58
N LEU A 173 12.26 -23.45 -19.53
CA LEU A 173 12.56 -23.52 -20.97
C LEU A 173 13.27 -22.25 -21.45
N HIS A 174 12.96 -21.08 -20.88
CA HIS A 174 13.55 -19.81 -21.28
C HIS A 174 14.61 -19.32 -20.28
N GLN A 175 15.87 -19.65 -20.57
CA GLN A 175 17.04 -19.25 -19.77
C GLN A 175 17.19 -17.72 -19.61
N HIS A 176 16.54 -16.93 -20.47
CA HIS A 176 16.58 -15.47 -20.43
C HIS A 176 15.46 -14.84 -19.57
N CYS A 177 14.46 -15.61 -19.14
CA CYS A 177 13.35 -15.07 -18.36
C CYS A 177 13.81 -14.58 -16.98
N LEU A 178 14.50 -15.42 -16.22
CA LEU A 178 14.99 -15.08 -14.88
C LEU A 178 15.93 -13.86 -14.87
N PRO A 179 16.94 -13.75 -15.77
CA PRO A 179 17.74 -12.53 -15.88
C PRO A 179 16.91 -11.28 -16.24
N ALA A 180 15.90 -11.41 -17.10
CA ALA A 180 15.02 -10.30 -17.48
C ALA A 180 14.17 -9.82 -16.30
N VAL A 181 13.53 -10.73 -15.57
CA VAL A 181 12.81 -10.41 -14.34
C VAL A 181 13.74 -9.77 -13.31
N ALA A 182 14.93 -10.33 -13.08
CA ALA A 182 15.89 -9.77 -12.13
C ALA A 182 16.32 -8.34 -12.50
N HIS A 183 16.46 -8.05 -13.79
CA HIS A 183 16.73 -6.69 -14.28
C HIS A 183 15.55 -5.75 -13.98
N SER A 184 14.32 -6.17 -14.30
CA SER A 184 13.10 -5.41 -14.01
C SER A 184 12.95 -5.14 -12.51
N CYS A 185 13.17 -6.14 -11.66
CA CYS A 185 13.12 -6.02 -10.20
C CYS A 185 14.11 -4.96 -9.68
N ARG A 186 15.33 -4.91 -10.21
CA ARG A 186 16.30 -3.84 -9.84
C ARG A 186 15.77 -2.45 -10.19
N GLY A 187 15.11 -2.31 -11.34
CA GLY A 187 14.45 -1.07 -11.74
C GLY A 187 13.35 -0.66 -10.76
N ILE A 188 12.45 -1.59 -10.43
CA ILE A 188 11.34 -1.39 -9.49
C ILE A 188 11.86 -0.97 -8.11
N LEU A 189 12.81 -1.72 -7.56
CA LEU A 189 13.36 -1.48 -6.21
C LEU A 189 14.17 -0.18 -6.13
N ASN A 190 14.89 0.19 -7.19
CA ASN A 190 15.58 1.48 -7.25
C ASN A 190 14.58 2.63 -7.29
N TYR A 191 13.52 2.51 -8.09
CA TYR A 191 12.45 3.52 -8.13
C TYR A 191 11.75 3.64 -6.78
N SER A 192 11.37 2.53 -6.16
CA SER A 192 10.70 2.55 -4.86
C SER A 192 11.57 3.17 -3.75
N SER A 193 12.88 2.90 -3.79
CA SER A 193 13.86 3.52 -2.88
C SER A 193 13.94 5.04 -3.05
N LYS A 194 13.86 5.55 -4.29
CA LYS A 194 13.83 7.00 -4.56
C LYS A 194 12.55 7.64 -4.03
N VAL A 195 11.39 7.04 -4.28
CA VAL A 195 10.09 7.50 -3.75
C VAL A 195 10.11 7.55 -2.22
N LEU A 196 10.67 6.53 -1.58
CA LEU A 196 10.83 6.49 -0.13
C LEU A 196 11.74 7.62 0.39
N ALA A 197 12.87 7.87 -0.28
CA ALA A 197 13.81 8.94 0.07
C ALA A 197 13.17 10.34 -0.04
N GLU A 198 12.42 10.59 -1.12
CA GLU A 198 11.68 11.84 -1.32
C GLU A 198 10.61 12.03 -0.24
N ARG A 199 9.85 10.98 0.08
CA ARG A 199 8.84 11.02 1.15
C ARG A 199 9.45 11.30 2.52
N LYS A 200 10.62 10.71 2.81
CA LYS A 200 11.36 10.96 4.05
C LYS A 200 11.83 12.41 4.13
N SER A 201 12.37 12.94 3.03
CA SER A 201 12.79 14.34 2.93
C SER A 201 11.61 15.29 3.17
N ALA A 202 10.49 15.08 2.47
CA ALA A 202 9.27 15.88 2.64
C ALA A 202 8.74 15.85 4.09
N LYS A 203 8.74 14.68 4.74
CA LYS A 203 8.36 14.56 6.17
C LYS A 203 9.29 15.37 7.09
N ILE A 204 10.60 15.31 6.86
CA ILE A 204 11.57 16.10 7.64
C ILE A 204 11.33 17.59 7.45
N PHE A 205 11.12 18.05 6.21
CA PHE A 205 10.79 19.44 5.93
C PHE A 205 9.51 19.90 6.64
N MET A 206 8.45 19.09 6.63
CA MET A 206 7.21 19.42 7.36
C MET A 206 7.43 19.50 8.88
N ILE A 207 8.19 18.57 9.45
CA ILE A 207 8.50 18.59 10.90
C ILE A 207 9.30 19.85 11.25
N LEU A 208 10.32 20.19 10.46
CA LEU A 208 11.11 21.41 10.67
C LEU A 208 10.25 22.68 10.57
N ALA A 209 9.35 22.75 9.58
CA ALA A 209 8.42 23.86 9.44
C ALA A 209 7.50 24.01 10.67
N LEU A 210 6.94 22.90 11.18
CA LEU A 210 6.11 22.91 12.39
C LEU A 210 6.89 23.36 13.63
N VAL A 211 8.14 22.93 13.78
CA VAL A 211 9.02 23.38 14.88
C VAL A 211 9.28 24.89 14.80
N VAL A 212 9.58 25.41 13.60
CA VAL A 212 9.77 26.87 13.41
C VAL A 212 8.51 27.64 13.77
N ILE A 213 7.33 27.19 13.32
CA ILE A 213 6.05 27.83 13.65
C ILE A 213 5.81 27.82 15.17
N ALA A 214 6.10 26.72 15.85
CA ALA A 214 5.97 26.62 17.30
C ALA A 214 6.91 27.59 18.03
N LEU A 215 8.17 27.68 17.61
CA LEU A 215 9.16 28.60 18.19
C LEU A 215 8.77 30.06 17.99
N VAL A 216 8.28 30.43 16.81
CA VAL A 216 7.78 31.79 16.51
C VAL A 216 6.56 32.12 17.37
N SER A 217 5.63 31.17 17.53
CA SER A 217 4.43 31.35 18.34
C SER A 217 4.76 31.53 19.83
N ILE A 218 5.70 30.74 20.36
CA ILE A 218 6.19 30.87 21.74
C ILE A 218 6.89 32.22 21.91
N GLY A 219 7.78 32.59 20.97
CA GLY A 219 8.48 33.88 21.00
C GLY A 219 7.53 35.07 20.99
N PHE A 220 6.49 35.03 20.15
CA PHE A 220 5.44 36.04 20.11
C PHE A 220 4.65 36.10 21.41
N GLY A 221 4.30 34.95 22.00
CA GLY A 221 3.62 34.90 23.30
C GLY A 221 4.44 35.49 24.45
N VAL A 222 5.74 35.16 24.51
CA VAL A 222 6.66 35.72 25.51
C VAL A 222 6.83 37.23 25.31
N TYR A 223 7.00 37.69 24.08
CA TYR A 223 7.11 39.11 23.75
C TYR A 223 5.83 39.88 24.16
N TYR A 224 4.67 39.34 23.83
CA TYR A 224 3.38 39.94 24.20
C TYR A 224 3.20 40.04 25.73
N MET A 225 3.51 38.97 26.46
CA MET A 225 3.48 38.95 27.93
C MET A 225 4.45 39.99 28.53
N TYR A 226 5.67 40.08 28.01
CA TYR A 226 6.68 41.04 28.45
C TYR A 226 6.22 42.49 28.19
N SER A 227 5.74 42.78 26.99
CA SER A 227 5.21 44.11 26.62
C SER A 227 4.04 44.52 27.51
N LYS A 228 3.12 43.59 27.82
CA LYS A 228 1.98 43.86 28.70
C LYS A 228 2.45 44.20 30.12
N SER A 229 3.36 43.40 30.69
CA SER A 229 3.91 43.64 32.03
C SER A 229 4.63 45.00 32.13
N ASN A 230 5.41 45.37 31.11
CA ASN A 230 6.11 46.65 31.11
C ASN A 230 5.15 47.84 31.01
N ASN A 231 4.07 47.70 30.24
CA ASN A 231 3.03 48.73 30.16
C ASN A 231 2.33 48.96 31.51
N GLU A 232 2.07 47.89 32.28
CA GLU A 232 1.51 48.03 33.63
C GLU A 232 2.49 48.64 34.64
N ARG A 233 3.80 48.36 34.54
CA ARG A 233 4.83 49.05 35.34
C ARG A 233 4.89 50.54 35.04
N ASN A 234 4.80 50.92 33.77
CA ASN A 234 4.78 52.34 33.38
C ASN A 234 3.53 53.04 33.91
N LYS A 235 2.36 52.38 33.85
CA LYS A 235 1.11 52.93 34.38
C LYS A 235 1.16 53.15 35.91
N THR A 236 1.71 52.20 36.65
CA THR A 236 1.90 52.33 38.11
C THR A 236 2.95 53.37 38.50
N ALA A 237 4.01 53.55 37.69
CA ALA A 237 5.00 54.61 37.89
C ALA A 237 4.42 56.02 37.70
N ASP A 238 3.53 56.21 36.72
CA ASP A 238 2.84 57.50 36.53
C ASP A 238 1.80 57.75 37.64
N GLU A 239 0.99 56.76 38.03
CA GLU A 239 0.06 56.90 39.16
C GLU A 239 0.78 57.21 40.50
N GLY A 240 1.97 56.64 40.71
CA GLY A 240 2.83 56.96 41.86
C GLY A 240 3.35 58.40 41.90
N LYS A 241 3.56 59.04 40.73
CA LYS A 241 3.94 60.46 40.66
C LYS A 241 2.81 61.40 41.07
N TYR A 242 1.55 61.02 40.83
CA TYR A 242 0.40 61.84 41.23
C TYR A 242 0.13 61.77 42.75
N LEU A 243 0.44 60.65 43.42
CA LEU A 243 0.27 60.55 44.88
C LEU A 243 1.33 61.32 45.70
N GLN A 244 2.52 61.56 45.13
CA GLN A 244 3.58 62.30 45.84
C GLN A 244 3.35 63.82 45.88
N ILE A 245 2.47 64.37 45.04
CA ILE A 245 2.19 65.82 45.01
C ILE A 245 1.16 66.23 46.09
N HIS A 246 0.27 65.32 46.52
CA HIS A 246 -0.74 65.64 47.54
C HIS A 246 -0.33 65.37 48.99
N THR A 247 0.84 64.76 49.25
CA THR A 247 1.29 64.44 50.62
C THR A 247 2.21 65.48 51.24
N VAL A 248 2.60 66.53 50.50
CA VAL A 248 3.51 67.58 51.02
C VAL A 248 2.76 68.75 51.70
N GLU A 249 1.43 68.86 51.57
CA GLU A 249 0.66 69.95 52.21
C GLU A 249 -0.04 69.57 53.53
N SER A 250 -0.01 68.32 53.99
CA SER A 250 -0.75 67.89 55.20
C SER A 250 0.12 67.69 56.45
N ALA A 251 1.41 68.03 56.42
CA ALA A 251 2.29 67.91 57.59
C ALA A 251 2.43 69.19 58.43
N ARG A 252 1.65 70.24 58.16
CA ARG A 252 1.77 71.54 58.83
C ARG A 252 0.50 71.93 59.59
N SER A 253 0.14 71.17 60.62
CA SER A 253 -0.66 71.67 61.77
C SER A 253 -1.08 70.51 62.67
N VAL A 254 -0.28 70.16 63.68
CA VAL A 254 -0.84 69.86 65.00
C VAL A 254 0.15 70.34 66.07
N ASN A 255 -0.22 71.44 66.71
CA ASN A 255 0.40 72.01 67.90
C ASN A 255 0.18 71.08 69.11
N PRO A 256 1.17 70.85 69.99
CA PRO A 256 0.94 70.29 71.30
C PRO A 256 0.98 71.41 72.36
N LEU A 257 -0.19 71.84 72.83
CA LEU A 257 -0.39 72.65 74.05
C LEU A 257 -1.63 72.06 74.73
N LEU A 258 -1.55 71.28 75.82
CA LEU A 258 -1.13 71.63 77.18
C LEU A 258 -1.63 73.00 77.64
N THR A 259 -2.71 73.00 78.43
CA THR A 259 -3.00 73.78 79.66
C THR A 259 -4.46 73.46 80.07
N ASN A 260 -4.68 72.73 81.18
CA ASN A 260 -4.99 73.23 82.53
C ASN A 260 -6.35 73.92 82.68
N VAL A 261 -7.27 73.20 83.35
CA VAL A 261 -8.04 73.56 84.57
C VAL A 261 -8.61 74.98 84.72
N ASP A 262 -9.92 75.00 85.03
CA ASP A 262 -10.79 76.04 85.63
C ASP A 262 -11.14 77.32 84.84
#